data_AF-A0A6B0GIU1-F1
#
_entry.id   AF-A0A6B0GIU1-F1
#
_cell.length_a   1.000
_cell.length_b   1.000
_cell.length_c   1.000
_cell.angle_alpha   90.00
_cell.angle_beta   90.00
_cell.angle_gamma   90.00
#
_symmetry.space_group_name_H-M   'P 1'
#
loop_
_entity.id
_entity.type
_entity.pdbx_description
1 polymer ?
#
loop_
_entity_poly.entity_id
_entity_poly.type
_entity_poly.pdbx_seq_one_letter_code
_entity_poly.pdbx_strand_id
1 'polypeptide(L)'
;MRAGEVAHMSEQWIDWRERTIHIPPFDPCTKGRGDGQPCGYCTKRAESIADHNQNVTVEQALSTRWAPKTAAGARAIPFDFETRVEMAVERFFQTHAEYPHSRVSINRRVNRAAEAAEGLDSTRVYPHGLRATASTFHAARGLTGLPLQAFIGWEKLATAETYLNGTTEATRRALRSVHSSR
;
A
#
# COMPACT_ATOMS: atom_id res chain seq x y z
N MET A 1 -0.54 -2.16 -1.14
CA MET A 1 0.00 -1.05 -0.29
C MET A 1 0.57 0.07 -1.17
N ARG A 2 0.73 1.29 -0.64
CA ARG A 2 1.44 2.41 -1.29
C ARG A 2 2.96 2.21 -1.11
N ALA A 3 3.78 2.70 -2.04
CA ALA A 3 5.24 2.55 -1.94
C ALA A 3 5.83 3.17 -0.66
N GLY A 4 5.23 4.25 -0.15
CA GLY A 4 5.63 4.84 1.14
C GLY A 4 5.34 3.93 2.34
N GLU A 5 4.23 3.19 2.31
CA GLU A 5 3.86 2.21 3.34
C GLU A 5 4.87 1.05 3.33
N VAL A 6 5.16 0.48 2.16
CA VAL A 6 6.13 -0.62 2.01
C VAL A 6 7.53 -0.20 2.46
N ALA A 7 7.97 1.03 2.18
CA ALA A 7 9.29 1.51 2.57
C ALA A 7 9.49 1.65 4.08
N HIS A 8 8.40 1.80 4.84
CA HIS A 8 8.44 1.95 6.32
C HIS A 8 7.93 0.71 7.03
N MET A 9 7.47 -0.29 6.29
CA MET A 9 6.96 -1.52 6.85
C MET A 9 8.04 -2.22 7.69
N SER A 10 7.68 -2.51 8.94
CA SER A 10 8.46 -3.28 9.90
C SER A 10 7.66 -4.47 10.40
N GLU A 11 8.32 -5.46 10.99
CA GLU A 11 7.67 -6.63 11.55
C GLU A 11 6.74 -6.27 12.71
N GLN A 12 6.99 -5.15 13.38
CA GLN A 12 6.13 -4.63 14.45
C GLN A 12 4.73 -4.23 13.95
N TRP A 13 4.56 -4.04 12.64
CA TRP A 13 3.24 -3.81 12.05
C TRP A 13 2.47 -5.12 11.86
N ILE A 14 3.08 -6.29 12.07
CA ILE A 14 2.49 -7.59 11.75
C ILE A 14 1.88 -8.21 13.00
N ASP A 15 0.57 -8.46 12.94
CA ASP A 15 -0.08 -9.41 13.84
C ASP A 15 -0.03 -10.79 13.18
N TRP A 16 0.91 -11.64 13.61
CA TRP A 16 1.08 -12.98 13.08
C TRP A 16 -0.06 -13.94 13.47
N ARG A 17 -0.79 -13.65 14.54
CA ARG A 17 -1.92 -14.48 14.98
C ARG A 17 -3.13 -14.23 14.10
N GLU A 18 -3.45 -12.96 13.87
CA GLU A 18 -4.58 -12.52 13.03
C GLU A 18 -4.20 -12.35 11.55
N ARG A 19 -2.96 -12.69 11.20
CA ARG A 19 -2.39 -12.61 9.83
C ARG A 19 -2.72 -11.28 9.15
N THR A 20 -2.43 -10.20 9.86
CA THR A 20 -2.82 -8.85 9.47
C THR A 20 -1.65 -7.87 9.56
N ILE A 21 -1.47 -7.04 8.53
CA ILE A 21 -0.54 -5.90 8.56
C ILE A 21 -1.31 -4.66 9.06
N HIS A 22 -0.94 -4.15 10.23
CA HIS A 22 -1.44 -2.92 10.81
C HIS A 22 -0.57 -1.74 10.39
N ILE A 23 -0.99 -1.02 9.35
CA ILE A 23 -0.36 0.24 8.98
C ILE A 23 -0.74 1.29 10.03
N PRO A 24 0.22 1.83 10.80
CA PRO A 24 -0.10 2.75 11.88
C PRO A 24 -0.44 4.14 11.34
N PRO A 25 -1.14 4.96 12.14
CA PRO A 25 -1.35 6.38 11.82
C PRO A 25 -0.04 7.18 11.86
N PHE A 26 0.94 6.71 12.63
CA PHE A 26 2.26 7.31 12.79
C PHE A 26 3.27 6.24 13.21
N ASP A 27 4.50 6.34 12.70
CA ASP A 27 5.64 5.50 13.09
C ASP A 27 6.94 6.30 12.98
N PRO A 28 7.68 6.56 14.07
CA PRO A 28 8.91 7.35 14.04
C PRO A 28 9.92 6.82 13.00
N CYS A 29 10.26 7.64 12.00
CA CYS A 29 11.18 7.19 10.97
C CYS A 29 12.63 7.32 11.43
N THR A 30 13.32 6.19 11.56
CA THR A 30 14.75 6.12 11.93
C THR A 30 15.64 5.60 10.79
N LYS A 31 15.10 5.53 9.56
CA LYS A 31 15.72 4.89 8.38
C LYS A 31 16.66 5.82 7.59
N GLY A 32 17.18 6.85 8.23
CA GLY A 32 18.13 7.80 7.67
C GLY A 32 19.54 7.22 7.56
N ARG A 33 20.48 8.03 7.07
CA ARG A 33 21.91 7.64 7.00
C ARG A 33 22.62 7.71 8.35
N GLY A 34 22.14 8.58 9.24
CA GLY A 34 22.64 8.70 10.61
C GLY A 34 21.74 7.94 11.58
N ASP A 35 22.28 7.60 12.75
CA ASP A 35 21.53 6.91 13.80
C ASP A 35 20.30 7.73 14.23
N GLY A 36 19.15 7.06 14.28
CA GLY A 36 17.85 7.67 14.60
C GLY A 36 17.34 8.72 13.60
N GLN A 37 18.03 8.98 12.48
CA GLN A 37 17.63 10.04 11.54
C GLN A 37 16.45 9.61 10.66
N PRO A 38 15.59 10.56 10.22
CA PRO A 38 14.56 10.27 9.24
C PRO A 38 15.15 9.96 7.86
N CYS A 39 14.46 9.11 7.09
CA CYS A 39 14.87 8.84 5.72
C CYS A 39 14.61 10.06 4.81
N GLY A 40 15.33 10.15 3.69
CA GLY A 40 15.18 11.26 2.74
C GLY A 40 13.77 11.41 2.13
N TYR A 41 12.92 10.37 2.18
CA TYR A 41 11.51 10.52 1.81
C TYR A 41 10.74 11.32 2.87
N CYS A 42 10.96 11.04 4.15
CA CYS A 42 10.33 11.75 5.26
C CYS A 42 10.84 13.20 5.34
N THR A 43 12.13 13.44 5.13
CA THR A 43 12.72 14.79 5.06
C THR A 43 12.06 15.63 3.97
N LYS A 44 12.04 15.15 2.72
CA LYS A 44 11.39 15.86 1.60
C LYS A 44 9.90 16.11 1.82
N ARG A 45 9.23 15.19 2.52
CA ARG A 45 7.81 15.35 2.82
C ARG A 45 7.57 16.38 3.92
N ALA A 46 8.47 16.49 4.89
CA ALA A 46 8.43 17.51 5.93
C ALA A 46 8.74 18.91 5.37
N GLU A 47 9.77 19.03 4.52
CA GLU A 47 10.07 20.25 3.76
C GLU A 47 8.83 20.74 2.99
N SER A 48 8.21 19.85 2.18
CA SER A 48 7.00 20.18 1.44
C SER A 48 5.82 20.61 2.34
N ILE A 49 5.72 20.12 3.58
CA ILE A 49 4.70 20.60 4.51
C ILE A 49 5.00 22.02 4.98
N ALA A 50 6.24 22.28 5.39
CA ALA A 50 6.66 23.59 5.87
C ALA A 50 6.50 24.65 4.76
N ASP A 51 6.86 24.30 3.52
CA ASP A 51 6.71 25.18 2.35
C ASP A 51 5.26 25.58 2.06
N HIS A 52 4.30 24.70 2.38
CA HIS A 52 2.87 24.92 2.11
C HIS A 52 2.06 25.35 3.34
N ASN A 53 2.67 25.42 4.53
CA ASN A 53 1.99 25.81 5.77
C ASN A 53 2.84 26.82 6.53
N GLN A 54 2.42 28.09 6.51
CA GLN A 54 3.14 29.22 7.11
C GLN A 54 3.43 29.06 8.62
N ASN A 55 2.71 28.16 9.30
CA ASN A 55 2.80 27.95 10.75
C ASN A 55 3.52 26.65 11.15
N VAL A 56 4.17 25.95 10.22
CA VAL A 56 4.81 24.66 10.49
C VAL A 56 6.28 24.70 10.07
N THR A 57 7.19 24.47 11.01
CA THR A 57 8.62 24.31 10.70
C THR A 57 8.93 22.92 10.16
N VAL A 58 10.06 22.76 9.47
CA VAL A 58 10.51 21.43 8.99
C VAL A 58 10.70 20.46 10.16
N GLU A 59 11.22 20.93 11.29
CA GLU A 59 11.40 20.11 12.50
C GLU A 59 10.07 19.64 13.08
N GLN A 60 9.08 20.52 13.20
CA GLN A 60 7.72 20.16 13.61
C GLN A 60 7.10 19.15 12.64
N ALA A 61 7.26 19.36 11.33
CA ALA A 61 6.76 18.43 10.32
C ALA A 61 7.49 17.08 10.34
N LEU A 62 8.77 17.03 10.71
CA LEU A 62 9.54 15.79 10.87
C LEU A 62 9.14 15.00 12.11
N SER A 63 8.80 15.67 13.22
CA SER A 63 8.39 15.00 14.47
C SER A 63 7.15 14.12 14.32
N THR A 64 6.35 14.35 13.27
CA THR A 64 5.16 13.58 12.92
C THR A 64 5.39 12.63 11.74
N ARG A 65 6.65 12.34 11.40
CA ARG A 65 7.03 11.40 10.34
C ARG A 65 7.64 10.12 10.91
N TRP A 66 7.32 8.96 10.33
CA TRP A 66 6.48 8.71 9.17
C TRP A 66 4.98 8.66 9.51
N ALA A 67 4.13 9.05 8.55
CA ALA A 67 2.68 8.91 8.66
C ALA A 67 2.07 8.71 7.26
N PRO A 68 0.97 7.95 7.12
CA PRO A 68 0.26 7.83 5.85
C PRO A 68 -0.19 9.19 5.29
N LYS A 69 -0.36 9.28 3.96
CA LYS A 69 -0.80 10.53 3.32
C LYS A 69 -2.18 11.01 3.79
N THR A 70 -3.04 10.09 4.22
CA THR A 70 -4.45 10.30 4.59
C THR A 70 -4.77 9.46 5.82
N ALA A 71 -5.72 9.87 6.65
CA ALA A 71 -6.15 9.08 7.83
C ALA A 71 -6.57 7.65 7.45
N ALA A 72 -7.32 7.50 6.35
CA ALA A 72 -7.68 6.18 5.78
C ALA A 72 -6.48 5.32 5.33
N GLY A 73 -5.27 5.87 5.34
CA GLY A 73 -4.05 5.11 5.10
C GLY A 73 -3.64 4.25 6.29
N ALA A 74 -4.00 4.66 7.52
CA ALA A 74 -3.87 3.84 8.71
C ALA A 74 -4.97 2.79 8.70
N ARG A 75 -4.60 1.50 8.61
CA ARG A 75 -5.55 0.41 8.38
C ARG A 75 -4.94 -0.95 8.65
N ALA A 76 -5.81 -1.92 8.89
CA ALA A 76 -5.50 -3.35 8.86
C ALA A 76 -5.58 -3.89 7.43
N ILE A 77 -4.61 -4.72 7.03
CA ILE A 77 -4.60 -5.44 5.76
C ILE A 77 -4.44 -6.94 6.08
N PRO A 78 -5.51 -7.75 5.98
CA PRO A 78 -5.37 -9.20 6.10
C PRO A 78 -4.53 -9.72 4.93
N PHE A 79 -3.70 -10.72 5.19
CA PHE A 79 -2.81 -11.33 4.18
C PHE A 79 -2.99 -12.85 4.05
N ASP A 80 -3.97 -13.42 4.75
CA ASP A 80 -4.31 -14.86 4.78
C ASP A 80 -5.33 -15.29 3.72
N PHE A 81 -5.85 -14.34 2.94
CA PHE A 81 -6.84 -14.60 1.89
C PHE A 81 -6.28 -15.40 0.69
N GLU A 82 -4.96 -15.51 0.55
CA GLU A 82 -4.31 -16.30 -0.49
C GLU A 82 -2.93 -16.78 -0.03
N THR A 83 -2.63 -18.07 -0.25
CA THR A 83 -1.44 -18.74 0.29
C THR A 83 -0.13 -18.11 -0.17
N ARG A 84 -0.01 -17.66 -1.44
CA ARG A 84 1.23 -17.04 -1.92
C ARG A 84 1.44 -15.66 -1.31
N VAL A 85 0.38 -14.92 -0.97
CA VAL A 85 0.47 -13.65 -0.24
C VAL A 85 1.01 -13.91 1.17
N GLU A 86 0.44 -14.88 1.90
CA GLU A 86 0.91 -15.27 3.24
C GLU A 86 2.38 -15.69 3.21
N MET A 87 2.74 -16.61 2.32
CA MET A 87 4.13 -17.07 2.17
C MET A 87 5.08 -15.93 1.79
N ALA A 88 4.64 -14.95 1.00
CA ALA A 88 5.48 -13.81 0.62
C ALA A 88 5.78 -12.89 1.81
N VAL A 89 4.79 -12.66 2.68
CA VAL A 89 4.97 -11.87 3.91
C VAL A 89 5.87 -12.62 4.90
N GLU A 90 5.60 -13.89 5.15
CA GLU A 90 6.41 -14.73 6.05
C GLU A 90 7.87 -14.79 5.62
N ARG A 91 8.14 -15.15 4.36
CA ARG A 91 9.51 -15.26 3.84
C ARG A 91 10.28 -13.94 3.89
N PHE A 92 9.57 -12.83 3.70
CA PHE A 92 10.18 -11.52 3.81
C PHE A 92 10.65 -11.26 5.26
N PHE A 93 9.79 -11.46 6.24
CA PHE A 93 10.13 -11.19 7.65
C PHE A 93 11.04 -12.24 8.29
N GLN A 94 11.09 -13.46 7.75
CA GLN A 94 12.12 -14.45 8.12
C GLN A 94 13.56 -13.95 7.87
N THR A 95 13.74 -12.99 6.96
CA THR A 95 15.06 -12.47 6.57
C THR A 95 15.29 -11.00 6.92
N HIS A 96 14.21 -10.24 7.12
CA HIS A 96 14.27 -8.81 7.30
C HIS A 96 13.25 -8.35 8.37
N ALA A 97 13.73 -7.80 9.49
CA ALA A 97 12.85 -7.21 10.51
C ALA A 97 12.10 -5.96 10.01
N GLU A 98 12.59 -5.31 8.94
CA GLU A 98 11.93 -4.20 8.27
C GLU A 98 12.41 -4.06 6.83
N TYR A 99 11.72 -3.27 6.00
CA TYR A 99 12.15 -3.03 4.63
C TYR A 99 13.52 -2.33 4.56
N PRO A 100 14.59 -2.98 4.04
CA PRO A 100 15.96 -2.53 4.29
C PRO A 100 16.42 -1.38 3.37
N HIS A 101 15.52 -0.83 2.56
CA HIS A 101 15.89 0.10 1.50
C HIS A 101 14.94 1.30 1.38
N SER A 102 15.36 2.29 0.59
CA SER A 102 14.57 3.50 0.39
C SER A 102 13.32 3.27 -0.47
N ARG A 103 12.34 4.19 -0.40
CA ARG A 103 11.19 4.19 -1.32
C ARG A 103 11.58 4.16 -2.81
N VAL A 104 12.74 4.72 -3.16
CA VAL A 104 13.23 4.73 -4.55
C VAL A 104 13.61 3.32 -5.00
N SER A 105 14.13 2.46 -4.11
CA SER A 105 14.47 1.07 -4.46
C SER A 105 13.24 0.27 -4.85
N ILE A 106 12.08 0.53 -4.25
CA ILE A 106 10.82 -0.14 -4.61
C ILE A 106 10.49 0.14 -6.09
N ASN A 107 10.55 1.42 -6.50
CA ASN A 107 10.27 1.79 -7.89
C ASN A 107 11.28 1.14 -8.84
N ARG A 108 12.58 1.19 -8.51
CA ARG A 108 13.62 0.57 -9.34
C ARG A 108 13.46 -0.94 -9.46
N ARG A 109 13.09 -1.63 -8.37
CA ARG A 109 12.84 -3.07 -8.36
C ARG A 109 11.61 -3.44 -9.21
N VAL A 110 10.53 -2.67 -9.11
CA VAL A 110 9.34 -2.85 -9.96
C VAL A 110 9.66 -2.62 -11.43
N ASN A 111 10.37 -1.53 -11.76
CA ASN A 111 10.76 -1.24 -13.14
C ASN A 111 11.62 -2.36 -13.72
N ARG A 112 12.65 -2.81 -13.00
CA ARG A 112 13.52 -3.90 -13.45
C ARG A 112 12.75 -5.21 -13.65
N ALA A 113 11.79 -5.52 -12.77
CA ALA A 113 10.94 -6.69 -12.93
C ALA A 113 10.03 -6.57 -14.16
N ALA A 114 9.49 -5.37 -14.42
CA ALA A 114 8.64 -5.11 -15.56
C ALA A 114 9.40 -5.15 -16.90
N GLU A 115 10.60 -4.58 -16.95
CA GLU A 115 11.50 -4.61 -18.12
C GLU A 115 11.96 -6.04 -18.46
N ALA A 116 12.11 -6.89 -17.46
CA ALA A 116 12.49 -8.29 -17.66
C ALA A 116 11.30 -9.21 -18.02
N ALA A 117 10.05 -8.73 -17.90
CA ALA A 117 8.85 -9.51 -18.17
C ALA A 117 8.46 -9.40 -19.65
N GLU A 118 8.66 -10.47 -20.40
CA GLU A 118 8.29 -10.53 -21.81
C GLU A 118 6.77 -10.31 -22.01
N GLY A 119 6.41 -9.52 -23.03
CA GLY A 119 5.02 -9.21 -23.36
C GLY A 119 4.36 -8.14 -22.47
N LEU A 120 5.10 -7.54 -21.54
CA LEU A 120 4.61 -6.47 -20.67
C LEU A 120 5.16 -5.11 -21.12
N ASP A 121 4.29 -4.11 -21.24
CA ASP A 121 4.72 -2.71 -21.38
C ASP A 121 5.19 -2.18 -20.02
N SER A 122 6.52 -2.11 -19.85
CA SER A 122 7.15 -1.68 -18.60
C SER A 122 6.80 -0.26 -18.19
N THR A 123 6.43 0.62 -19.14
CA THR A 123 6.05 2.01 -18.85
C THR A 123 4.72 2.10 -18.10
N ARG A 124 3.90 1.06 -18.19
CA ARG A 124 2.59 0.96 -17.54
C ARG A 124 2.65 0.26 -16.18
N VAL A 125 3.83 -0.21 -15.76
CA VAL A 125 3.99 -0.99 -14.54
C VAL A 125 4.81 -0.21 -13.52
N TYR A 126 4.10 0.35 -12.56
CA TYR A 126 4.68 1.15 -11.48
C TYR A 126 3.89 0.91 -10.18
N PRO A 127 4.44 1.20 -8.99
CA PRO A 127 3.82 0.82 -7.72
C PRO A 127 2.37 1.28 -7.53
N HIS A 128 2.01 2.46 -8.03
CA HIS A 128 0.64 2.95 -7.97
C HIS A 128 -0.29 2.19 -8.93
N GLY A 129 0.18 1.86 -10.14
CA GLY A 129 -0.53 1.00 -11.08
C GLY A 129 -0.78 -0.40 -10.52
N LEU A 130 0.22 -1.03 -9.87
CA LEU A 130 0.05 -2.33 -9.22
C LEU A 130 -1.02 -2.31 -8.11
N ARG A 131 -1.08 -1.22 -7.33
CA ARG A 131 -2.16 -1.04 -6.33
C ARG A 131 -3.52 -0.91 -6.99
N ALA A 132 -3.63 -0.19 -8.11
CA ALA A 132 -4.87 -0.10 -8.88
C ALA A 132 -5.27 -1.46 -9.47
N THR A 133 -4.32 -2.25 -9.99
CA THR A 133 -4.56 -3.61 -10.46
C THR A 133 -5.08 -4.52 -9.34
N ALA A 134 -4.53 -4.43 -8.12
CA ALA A 134 -5.05 -5.16 -6.97
C ALA A 134 -6.50 -4.76 -6.66
N SER A 135 -6.81 -3.45 -6.69
CA SER A 135 -8.19 -2.98 -6.52
C SER A 135 -9.16 -3.59 -7.54
N THR A 136 -8.80 -3.54 -8.83
CA THR A 136 -9.60 -4.14 -9.90
C THR A 136 -9.74 -5.65 -9.72
N PHE A 137 -8.66 -6.34 -9.35
CA PHE A 137 -8.63 -7.78 -9.15
C PHE A 137 -9.61 -8.24 -8.06
N HIS A 138 -9.63 -7.53 -6.92
CA HIS A 138 -10.52 -7.85 -5.80
C HIS A 138 -11.98 -7.43 -6.09
N ALA A 139 -12.20 -6.27 -6.71
CA ALA A 139 -13.53 -5.83 -7.15
C ALA A 139 -14.15 -6.85 -8.13
N ALA A 140 -13.37 -7.26 -9.13
CA ALA A 140 -13.75 -8.29 -10.09
C ALA A 140 -13.99 -9.66 -9.46
N ARG A 141 -13.57 -9.89 -8.21
CA ARG A 141 -13.83 -11.11 -7.41
C ARG A 141 -14.91 -10.96 -6.35
N GLY A 142 -15.50 -9.78 -6.21
CA GLY A 142 -16.69 -9.57 -5.37
C GLY A 142 -16.44 -8.88 -4.07
N LEU A 143 -15.25 -8.35 -3.85
CA LEU A 143 -15.03 -7.44 -2.74
C LEU A 143 -15.83 -6.15 -2.98
N THR A 144 -16.78 -5.86 -2.09
CA THR A 144 -17.73 -4.74 -2.22
C THR A 144 -17.11 -3.41 -1.76
N GLY A 145 -17.83 -2.30 -1.96
CA GLY A 145 -17.30 -0.94 -1.83
C GLY A 145 -16.61 -0.65 -0.50
N LEU A 146 -17.29 -0.86 0.63
CA LEU A 146 -16.72 -0.57 1.95
C LEU A 146 -15.52 -1.46 2.30
N PRO A 147 -15.58 -2.80 2.16
CA PRO A 147 -14.40 -3.66 2.35
C PRO A 147 -13.24 -3.29 1.44
N LEU A 148 -13.49 -2.99 0.16
CA LEU A 148 -12.45 -2.59 -0.79
C LEU A 148 -11.84 -1.24 -0.42
N GLN A 149 -12.66 -0.26 -0.02
CA GLN A 149 -12.21 1.05 0.45
C GLN A 149 -11.29 0.89 1.67
N ALA A 150 -11.72 0.09 2.66
CA ALA A 150 -10.95 -0.19 3.87
C ALA A 150 -9.63 -0.89 3.53
N PHE A 151 -9.66 -1.97 2.75
CA PHE A 151 -8.48 -2.73 2.34
C PHE A 151 -7.44 -1.87 1.59
N ILE A 152 -7.91 -1.08 0.62
CA ILE A 152 -7.01 -0.25 -0.19
C ILE A 152 -6.55 0.99 0.56
N GLY A 153 -7.35 1.52 1.48
CA GLY A 153 -7.08 2.76 2.22
C GLY A 153 -7.38 4.01 1.39
N TRP A 154 -8.62 4.11 0.90
CA TRP A 154 -9.13 5.31 0.24
C TRP A 154 -9.97 6.17 1.19
N GLU A 155 -9.78 7.47 1.10
CA GLU A 155 -10.51 8.45 1.91
C GLU A 155 -11.98 8.56 1.51
N LYS A 156 -12.28 8.46 0.21
CA LYS A 156 -13.63 8.60 -0.34
C LYS A 156 -14.11 7.29 -0.94
N LEU A 157 -15.32 6.85 -0.57
CA LEU A 157 -15.98 5.67 -1.14
C LEU A 157 -16.14 5.76 -2.66
N ALA A 158 -16.38 6.95 -3.20
CA ALA A 158 -16.45 7.20 -4.65
C ALA A 158 -15.20 6.71 -5.42
N THR A 159 -14.04 6.68 -4.76
CA THR A 159 -12.82 6.12 -5.36
C THR A 159 -12.96 4.61 -5.59
N ALA A 160 -13.61 3.89 -4.69
CA ALA A 160 -13.88 2.46 -4.82
C ALA A 160 -14.92 2.16 -5.90
N GLU A 161 -15.96 2.99 -5.99
CA GLU A 161 -17.01 2.87 -7.01
C GLU A 161 -16.47 2.88 -8.44
N THR A 162 -15.40 3.64 -8.69
CA THR A 162 -14.71 3.66 -10.00
C THR A 162 -14.22 2.25 -10.41
N TYR A 163 -13.77 1.44 -9.46
CA TYR A 163 -13.29 0.08 -9.73
C TYR A 163 -14.42 -0.95 -9.78
N LEU A 164 -15.50 -0.74 -9.02
CA LEU A 164 -16.68 -1.61 -9.06
C LEU A 164 -17.41 -1.46 -10.41
N ASN A 165 -17.64 -0.21 -10.84
CA ASN A 165 -18.38 0.09 -12.06
C ASN A 165 -17.60 -0.26 -13.34
N GLY A 166 -16.27 -0.34 -13.25
CA GLY A 166 -15.41 -0.63 -14.40
C GLY A 166 -15.25 -2.12 -14.74
N THR A 167 -15.85 -3.06 -13.99
CA THR A 167 -15.57 -4.50 -14.14
C THR A 167 -16.78 -5.29 -14.66
N THR A 168 -16.77 -5.64 -15.95
CA THR A 168 -17.77 -6.54 -16.55
C THR A 168 -17.79 -7.92 -15.86
N GLU A 169 -16.64 -8.37 -15.32
CA GLU A 169 -16.57 -9.63 -14.57
C GLU A 169 -17.39 -9.59 -13.27
N ALA A 170 -17.42 -8.44 -12.58
CA ALA A 170 -18.27 -8.32 -11.38
C ALA A 170 -19.75 -8.41 -11.75
N THR A 171 -20.17 -7.76 -12.84
CA THR A 171 -21.52 -7.89 -13.40
C THR A 171 -21.82 -9.32 -13.80
N ARG A 172 -20.90 -10.00 -14.52
CA ARG A 172 -21.04 -11.40 -14.94
C ARG A 172 -21.21 -12.33 -13.75
N ARG A 173 -20.40 -12.17 -12.69
CA ARG A 173 -20.55 -12.95 -11.46
C ARG A 173 -21.90 -12.68 -10.78
N ALA A 174 -22.30 -11.41 -10.63
CA ALA A 174 -23.57 -11.07 -10.00
C ALA A 174 -24.77 -11.68 -10.76
N LEU A 175 -24.74 -11.61 -12.10
CA LEU A 175 -25.74 -12.26 -12.94
C LEU A 175 -25.72 -13.79 -12.76
N ARG A 176 -24.53 -14.41 -12.74
CA ARG A 176 -24.40 -15.86 -12.46
C ARG A 176 -24.93 -16.22 -11.08
N SER A 177 -24.63 -15.47 -10.01
CA SER A 177 -25.18 -15.81 -8.68
C SER A 177 -26.71 -15.75 -8.63
N VAL A 178 -27.33 -14.82 -9.37
CA VAL A 178 -28.80 -14.70 -9.45
C VAL A 178 -29.41 -15.82 -10.32
N HIS A 179 -28.79 -16.15 -11.45
CA HIS A 179 -29.35 -17.08 -12.44
C HIS A 179 -28.89 -18.54 -12.27
N SER A 180 -27.80 -18.79 -11.55
CA SER A 180 -27.26 -20.12 -11.27
C SER A 180 -27.69 -20.68 -9.91
N SER A 181 -28.48 -19.93 -9.15
CA SER A 181 -29.19 -20.45 -7.96
C SER A 181 -30.48 -21.13 -8.40
N ARG A 182 -30.37 -22.31 -9.03
CA ARG A 182 -31.44 -23.29 -9.21
C ARG A 182 -30.87 -24.69 -9.07
#